data_AF-A0A7X9ILC7-F1
#
_entry.id   AF-A0A7X9ILC7-F1
#
_cell.length_a   1.000
_cell.length_b   1.000
_cell.length_c   1.000
_cell.angle_alpha   90.00
_cell.angle_beta   90.00
_cell.angle_gamma   90.00
#
_symmetry.space_group_name_H-M   'P 1'
#
loop_
_entity.id
_entity.type
_entity.pdbx_description
1 polymer ?
#
loop_
_entity_poly.entity_id
_entity_poly.type
_entity_poly.pdbx_seq_one_letter_code
_entity_poly.pdbx_strand_id
1 'polypeptide(L)' 'MDRIPVSSSNIASICYDEATSTLEVEFLSGRIYHYYGIPQYMYEAFINADSKGKYLNEYIKKAGYSYAQVG' A
#
# COMPACT_ATOMS: atom_id res chain seq x y z
N MET A 1 0.19 -5.23 14.05
CA MET A 1 -0.48 -4.44 13.00
C MET A 1 -1.19 -5.43 12.11
N ASP A 2 -2.50 -5.27 11.97
CA ASP A 2 -3.35 -6.19 11.21
C ASP A 2 -3.56 -5.64 9.80
N ARG A 3 -3.55 -6.54 8.80
CA ARG A 3 -3.85 -6.19 7.42
C ARG A 3 -5.34 -5.94 7.27
N ILE A 4 -5.70 -4.85 6.58
CA ILE A 4 -7.09 -4.54 6.25
C ILE A 4 -7.37 -5.08 4.83
N PRO A 5 -8.27 -6.07 4.67
CA PRO A 5 -8.67 -6.52 3.34
C PRO A 5 -9.44 -5.41 2.62
N VAL A 6 -9.20 -5.26 1.32
CA VAL A 6 -9.83 -4.20 0.52
C VAL A 6 -10.56 -4.78 -0.69
N SER A 7 -11.68 -4.16 -1.07
CA SER A 7 -12.34 -4.47 -2.33
C SER A 7 -11.58 -3.80 -3.47
N SER A 8 -10.77 -4.59 -4.18
CA SER A 8 -9.99 -4.13 -5.33
C SER A 8 -9.79 -5.28 -6.33
N SER A 9 -9.64 -4.96 -7.61
CA SER A 9 -9.34 -5.94 -8.66
C SER A 9 -7.89 -6.44 -8.68
N ASN A 10 -7.00 -5.86 -7.86
CA ASN A 10 -5.57 -6.22 -7.87
C ASN A 10 -4.94 -6.28 -6.47
N ILE A 11 -5.51 -5.60 -5.47
CA ILE A 11 -4.98 -5.54 -4.10
C ILE A 11 -5.86 -6.40 -3.20
N ALA A 12 -5.24 -7.32 -2.47
CA ALA A 12 -5.91 -8.18 -1.50
C ALA A 12 -6.07 -7.47 -0.15
N SER A 13 -4.99 -6.88 0.36
CA SER A 13 -4.96 -6.26 1.67
C SER A 13 -3.90 -5.15 1.75
N ILE A 14 -4.08 -4.24 2.71
CA ILE A 14 -3.19 -3.12 2.97
C ILE A 14 -2.91 -3.05 4.46
N CYS A 15 -1.67 -2.77 4.84
CA CYS A 15 -1.28 -2.45 6.22
C CYS A 15 -0.34 -1.25 6.22
N TYR A 16 -0.32 -0.50 7.31
CA TYR A 16 0.58 0.63 7.47
C TYR A 16 1.18 0.62 8.87
N ASP A 17 2.49 0.80 8.91
CA ASP A 17 3.27 0.95 10.13
C ASP A 17 3.71 2.39 10.32
N GLU A 18 3.08 3.08 11.27
CA GLU A 18 3.40 4.45 11.66
C GLU A 18 4.81 4.60 12.24
N ALA A 19 5.32 3.59 12.96
CA ALA A 19 6.63 3.67 13.60
C ALA A 19 7.78 3.66 12.58
N THR A 20 7.56 2.99 11.45
CA THR A 20 8.55 2.85 10.37
C THR A 20 8.17 3.60 9.09
N SER A 21 7.01 4.25 9.07
CA SER A 21 6.40 4.86 7.87
C SER A 21 6.36 3.88 6.70
N THR A 22 5.98 2.63 6.97
CA THR A 22 5.99 1.54 5.99
C THR A 22 4.58 1.18 5.57
N LEU A 23 4.30 1.28 4.28
CA LEU A 23 3.06 0.80 3.67
C LEU A 23 3.29 -0.60 3.10
N GLU A 24 2.61 -1.59 3.66
CA GLU A 24 2.55 -2.94 3.12
C GLU A 24 1.33 -3.10 2.21
N VAL A 25 1.56 -3.66 1.02
CA VAL A 25 0.50 -3.96 0.06
C VAL A 25 0.63 -5.40 -0.39
N GLU A 26 -0.41 -6.17 -0.14
CA GLU A 26 -0.57 -7.53 -0.65
C GLU A 26 -1.43 -7.50 -1.91
N PHE A 27 -0.93 -8.07 -2.99
CA PHE A 27 -1.64 -8.22 -4.25
C PHE A 27 -2.42 -9.53 -4.27
N LEU A 28 -3.52 -9.59 -5.04
CA LEU A 28 -4.30 -10.82 -5.25
C LEU A 28 -3.47 -11.97 -5.87
N SER A 29 -2.32 -11.65 -6.47
CA SER A 29 -1.35 -12.63 -6.98
C SER A 29 -0.51 -13.29 -5.87
N GLY A 30 -0.65 -12.87 -4.62
CA GLY A 30 0.14 -13.34 -3.47
C GLY A 30 1.47 -12.60 -3.28
N ARG A 31 1.84 -11.66 -4.17
CA ARG A 31 3.04 -10.83 -3.97
C ARG A 31 2.78 -9.77 -2.91
N ILE A 32 3.74 -9.58 -2.00
CA ILE A 32 3.67 -8.56 -0.97
C ILE A 32 4.83 -7.59 -1.18
N TYR A 33 4.54 -6.29 -1.09
CA TYR A 33 5.52 -5.22 -1.21
C TYR A 33 5.45 -4.31 0.01
N HIS A 34 6.62 -3.92 0.50
CA HIS A 34 6.79 -2.83 1.46
C HIS A 34 7.26 -1.59 0.72
N TYR A 35 6.54 -0.49 0.89
CA TYR A 35 6.92 0.85 0.45
C TYR A 35 7.34 1.66 1.68
N TYR A 36 8.54 2.23 1.64
CA TYR A 36 9.14 2.90 2.79
C TYR A 36 9.04 4.41 2.70
N GLY A 37 8.94 5.06 3.86
CA GLY A 37 8.87 6.51 3.97
C GLY A 37 7.55 7.09 3.47
N ILE A 38 6.47 6.28 3.48
CA ILE A 38 5.13 6.74 3.13
C ILE A 38 4.59 7.54 4.31
N PRO A 39 4.26 8.83 4.15
CA PRO A 39 3.55 9.61 5.15
C PRO A 39 2.16 9.04 5.46
N GLN A 40 1.75 9.13 6.71
CA GLN A 40 0.46 8.64 7.19
C GLN A 40 -0.74 9.17 6.40
N TYR A 41 -0.74 10.45 6.01
CA TYR A 41 -1.85 11.03 5.24
C TYR A 41 -2.05 10.35 3.87
N MET A 42 -0.99 9.78 3.26
CA MET A 42 -1.12 9.03 2.02
C MET A 42 -1.73 7.66 2.25
N TYR A 43 -1.43 7.01 3.38
CA TYR A 43 -2.13 5.79 3.78
C TYR A 43 -3.62 6.07 4.03
N GLU A 44 -3.97 7.13 4.76
CA GLU A 44 -5.35 7.53 5.02
C GLU A 44 -6.11 7.84 3.71
N ALA A 45 -5.47 8.54 2.78
CA ALA A 45 -6.05 8.77 1.45
C ALA A 45 -6.17 7.47 0.65
N PHE A 46 -5.22 6.54 0.78
CA PHE A 46 -5.24 5.25 0.08
C PHE A 46 -6.40 4.37 0.54
N ILE A 47 -6.64 4.25 1.85
CA ILE A 47 -7.77 3.47 2.39
C ILE A 47 -9.13 4.08 2.04
N ASN A 48 -9.19 5.38 1.74
CA ASN A 48 -10.43 6.06 1.33
C ASN A 48 -10.60 6.21 -0.19
N ALA A 49 -9.55 5.95 -0.99
CA ALA A 49 -9.61 6.11 -2.45
C ALA A 49 -10.63 5.17 -3.12
N ASP A 50 -11.39 5.68 -4.09
CA ASP A 50 -12.37 4.89 -4.87
C ASP A 50 -11.73 3.72 -5.63
N SER A 51 -10.48 3.92 -6.08
CA SER A 51 -9.71 2.89 -6.77
C SER A 51 -8.33 2.72 -6.14
N LYS A 52 -8.18 1.64 -5.35
CA LYS A 52 -6.92 1.30 -4.69
C LYS A 52 -5.77 1.14 -5.69
N GLY A 53 -6.03 0.42 -6.79
CA GLY A 53 -5.02 0.21 -7.83
C GLY A 53 -4.55 1.50 -8.49
N LYS A 54 -5.48 2.42 -8.80
CA LYS A 54 -5.14 3.73 -9.37
C LYS A 54 -4.33 4.57 -8.39
N TYR A 55 -4.79 4.67 -7.14
CA TYR A 55 -4.10 5.44 -6.11
C TYR A 55 -2.67 4.96 -5.89
N LEU A 56 -2.48 3.65 -5.71
CA LEU A 56 -1.16 3.04 -5.56
C LEU A 56 -0.24 3.36 -6.74
N ASN A 57 -0.76 3.31 -7.97
CA ASN A 57 0.03 3.59 -9.15
C ASN A 57 0.44 5.08 -9.25
N GLU A 58 -0.49 5.99 -8.99
CA GLU A 58 -0.29 7.43 -9.19
C GLU A 58 0.48 8.10 -8.05
N TYR A 59 0.18 7.76 -6.80
CA TYR A 59 0.71 8.47 -5.64
C TYR A 59 1.84 7.73 -4.91
N ILE A 60 1.96 6.42 -5.08
CA ILE A 60 2.98 5.62 -4.39
C ILE A 60 4.05 5.15 -5.39
N LYS A 61 3.68 4.36 -6.41
CA LYS A 61 4.65 3.79 -7.37
C LYS A 61 5.37 4.86 -8.20
N LYS A 62 4.64 5.83 -8.75
CA LYS A 62 5.23 6.90 -9.56
C LYS A 62 5.97 7.97 -8.75
N ALA A 63 5.71 8.06 -7.44
CA ALA A 63 6.36 9.03 -6.57
C ALA A 63 7.83 8.66 -6.25
N GLY A 64 8.26 7.44 -6.59
CA GLY A 64 9.67 7.04 -6.48
C GLY A 64 10.10 6.60 -5.07
N TYR A 65 9.15 6.22 -4.21
CA TYR A 65 9.46 5.65 -2.90
C TYR A 65 10.31 4.38 -3.04
N SER A 66 11.22 4.17 -2.09
CA SER A 66 11.96 2.92 -1.98
C SER A 66 10.99 1.79 -1.63
N TYR A 67 11.15 0.63 -2.24
CA TYR A 67 10.30 -0.51 -1.98
C TYR A 67 11.09 -1.82 -2.02
N ALA A 68 10.58 -2.83 -1.32
CA ALA A 68 11.09 -4.19 -1.36
C ALA A 68 9.92 -5.16 -1.53
N GLN A 69 10.14 -6.22 -2.32
CA GLN A 69 9.26 -7.37 -2.27
C GLN A 69 9.63 -8.20 -1.05
N VAL A 70 8.63 -8.63 -0.28
CA VAL A 70 8.79 -9.47 0.91
C VAL A 70 8.04 -10.76 0.65
N GLY A 71 8.80 -11.86 0.54
CA GLY A 71 8.31 -13.18 0.12
C GLY A 71 9.14 -13.77 -0.99
#